data_AF-A0A7V1PS28-F1
#
_entry.id   AF-A0A7V1PS28-F1
#
_cell.length_a   1.000
_cell.length_b   1.000
_cell.length_c   1.000
_cell.angle_alpha   90.00
_cell.angle_beta   90.00
_cell.angle_gamma   90.00
#
_symmetry.space_group_name_H-M   'P 1'
#
loop_
_entity.id
_entity.type
_entity.pdbx_description
1 polymer ?
#
loop_
_entity_poly.entity_id
_entity_poly.type
_entity_poly.pdbx_seq_one_letter_code
_entity_poly.pdbx_strand_id
1 'polypeptide(L)'
;MANLKKKIERLKDVLNNTLIFLNEMNDKNFQFNLKKANESMQNAHDLKQELKEEYRIEEIKLFEQDLSVMAKQVSDKFDNIITNKRLELEIVSKKIILTQNQKKLLNYSR
;
A
#
# COMPACT_ATOMS: atom_id res chain seq x y z
N MET A 1 -27.16 16.33 -3.49
CA MET A 1 -25.85 16.74 -4.07
C MET A 1 -24.78 17.12 -3.03
N ALA A 2 -25.05 17.98 -2.03
CA ALA A 2 -24.02 18.39 -1.07
C ALA A 2 -23.44 17.23 -0.21
N ASN A 3 -24.26 16.23 0.12
CA ASN A 3 -23.83 15.06 0.90
C ASN A 3 -22.94 14.10 0.09
N LEU A 4 -23.32 13.82 -1.16
CA LEU A 4 -22.50 13.05 -2.11
C LEU A 4 -21.10 13.66 -2.26
N LYS A 5 -21.03 14.97 -2.51
CA LYS A 5 -19.73 15.67 -2.64
C LYS A 5 -18.89 15.51 -1.37
N LYS A 6 -19.48 15.67 -0.18
CA LYS A 6 -18.77 15.47 1.10
C LYS A 6 -18.24 14.03 1.27
N LYS A 7 -19.04 13.01 0.94
CA LYS A 7 -18.58 11.61 1.02
C LYS A 7 -17.47 11.31 0.02
N ILE A 8 -17.53 11.87 -1.18
CA ILE A 8 -16.48 11.76 -2.20
C ILE A 8 -15.18 12.45 -1.74
N GLU A 9 -15.27 13.66 -1.21
CA GLU A 9 -14.09 14.35 -0.65
C GLU A 9 -13.48 13.54 0.51
N ARG A 10 -14.31 12.98 1.40
CA ARG A 10 -13.84 12.09 2.46
C ARG A 10 -13.11 10.85 1.89
N LEU A 11 -13.62 10.26 0.81
CA LEU A 11 -12.95 9.14 0.14
C LEU A 11 -11.60 9.56 -0.44
N LYS A 12 -11.52 10.75 -1.06
CA LYS A 12 -10.24 11.33 -1.54
C LYS A 12 -9.26 11.52 -0.40
N ASP A 13 -9.70 12.05 0.74
CA ASP A 13 -8.86 12.25 1.93
C ASP A 13 -8.31 10.91 2.46
N VAL A 14 -9.14 9.86 2.50
CA VAL A 14 -8.71 8.52 2.92
C VAL A 14 -7.67 7.94 1.94
N LEU A 15 -7.88 8.10 0.63
CA LEU A 15 -6.89 7.66 -0.38
C LEU A 15 -5.57 8.44 -0.26
N ASN A 16 -5.63 9.76 -0.04
CA ASN A 16 -4.45 10.59 0.19
C ASN A 16 -3.70 10.18 1.46
N ASN A 17 -4.40 9.94 2.57
CA ASN A 17 -3.78 9.44 3.81
C ASN A 17 -3.11 8.08 3.58
N THR A 18 -3.73 7.20 2.80
CA THR A 18 -3.13 5.93 2.40
C THR A 18 -1.82 6.16 1.66
N LEU A 19 -1.79 7.07 0.69
CA LEU A 19 -0.56 7.44 -0.03
C LEU A 19 0.52 8.01 0.89
N ILE A 20 0.16 8.83 1.88
CA ILE A 20 1.11 9.37 2.85
C ILE A 20 1.78 8.25 3.64
N PHE A 21 1.00 7.32 4.21
CA PHE A 21 1.55 6.19 4.96
C PHE A 21 2.47 5.31 4.11
N LEU A 22 2.12 5.10 2.82
CA LEU A 22 2.96 4.34 1.89
C LEU A 22 4.24 5.08 1.52
N ASN A 23 4.20 6.40 1.34
CA ASN A 23 5.38 7.20 0.97
C ASN A 23 6.35 7.40 2.14
N GLU A 24 5.85 7.48 3.37
CA GLU A 24 6.66 7.65 4.58
C GLU A 24 7.20 6.31 5.14
N MET A 25 6.87 5.21 4.48
CA MET A 25 7.27 3.87 4.90
C MET A 25 8.78 3.67 4.74
N ASN A 26 9.42 3.27 5.84
CA ASN A 26 10.83 2.92 5.94
C ASN A 26 11.01 1.77 6.94
N ASP A 27 12.23 1.25 7.06
CA ASP A 27 12.50 0.06 7.88
C ASP A 27 12.13 0.22 9.37
N LYS A 28 12.19 1.45 9.91
CA LYS A 28 11.89 1.71 11.33
C LYS A 28 10.39 1.77 11.61
N ASN A 29 9.60 2.21 10.65
CA ASN A 29 8.15 2.40 10.80
C ASN A 29 7.32 1.45 9.91
N PHE A 30 7.96 0.51 9.20
CA PHE A 30 7.32 -0.35 8.20
C PHE A 30 6.06 -1.01 8.72
N GLN A 31 6.14 -1.70 9.86
CA GLN A 31 5.00 -2.43 10.42
C GLN A 31 3.85 -1.49 10.83
N PHE A 32 4.19 -0.31 11.37
CA PHE A 32 3.20 0.68 11.79
C PHE A 32 2.51 1.32 10.58
N ASN A 33 3.28 1.81 9.61
CA ASN A 33 2.76 2.47 8.41
C ASN A 33 2.00 1.49 7.52
N LEU A 34 2.44 0.23 7.41
CA LEU A 34 1.73 -0.80 6.66
C LEU A 34 0.37 -1.10 7.30
N LYS A 35 0.32 -1.21 8.63
CA LYS A 35 -0.96 -1.39 9.34
C LYS A 35 -1.89 -0.19 9.09
N LYS A 36 -1.37 1.04 9.19
CA LYS A 36 -2.14 2.27 8.95
C LYS A 36 -2.63 2.38 7.51
N ALA A 37 -1.80 2.04 6.54
CA ALA A 37 -2.19 1.99 5.13
C ALA A 37 -3.31 0.96 4.90
N ASN A 38 -3.22 -0.24 5.49
CA ASN A 38 -4.26 -1.26 5.39
C ASN A 38 -5.59 -0.84 6.04
N GLU A 39 -5.54 -0.26 7.24
CA GLU A 39 -6.73 0.30 7.92
C GLU A 39 -7.40 1.38 7.05
N SER A 40 -6.59 2.26 6.45
CA SER A 40 -7.05 3.32 5.57
C SER A 40 -7.66 2.77 4.27
N MET A 41 -7.05 1.75 3.66
CA MET A 41 -7.63 1.08 2.49
C MET A 41 -8.96 0.40 2.77
N GLN A 42 -9.10 -0.24 3.94
CA GLN A 42 -10.37 -0.84 4.34
C GLN A 42 -11.46 0.22 4.46
N ASN A 43 -11.15 1.34 5.12
CA ASN A 43 -12.08 2.47 5.23
C ASN A 43 -12.46 3.05 3.85
N ALA A 44 -11.51 3.15 2.90
CA ALA A 44 -11.82 3.56 1.53
C ALA A 44 -12.74 2.57 0.82
N HIS A 45 -12.57 1.27 1.07
CA HIS A 45 -13.44 0.23 0.53
C HIS A 45 -14.87 0.36 1.06
N ASP A 46 -15.02 0.51 2.38
CA ASP A 46 -16.31 0.64 3.05
C ASP A 46 -17.06 1.89 2.58
N LEU A 47 -16.38 3.05 2.51
CA LEU A 47 -16.94 4.29 1.97
C LEU A 47 -17.37 4.16 0.51
N LYS A 48 -16.62 3.40 -0.30
CA LYS A 48 -16.99 3.11 -1.69
C LYS A 48 -18.23 2.22 -1.79
N GLN A 49 -18.40 1.25 -0.89
CA GLN A 49 -19.62 0.45 -0.83
C GLN A 49 -20.82 1.31 -0.42
N GLU A 50 -20.70 2.10 0.64
CA GLU A 50 -21.77 3.01 1.08
C GLU A 50 -22.22 3.94 -0.06
N LEU A 51 -21.27 4.50 -0.81
CA LEU A 51 -21.57 5.37 -1.94
C LEU A 51 -22.37 4.66 -3.03
N LYS A 52 -22.07 3.38 -3.30
CA LYS A 52 -22.78 2.57 -4.30
C LYS A 52 -24.19 2.18 -3.83
N GLU A 53 -24.41 2.04 -2.53
CA GLU A 53 -25.71 1.71 -1.95
C GLU A 53 -26.64 2.93 -1.89
N GLU A 54 -26.10 4.11 -1.59
CA GLU A 54 -26.87 5.33 -1.38
C GLU A 54 -27.16 6.13 -2.67
N TYR A 55 -26.32 6.01 -3.70
CA TYR A 55 -26.38 6.86 -4.89
C TYR A 55 -26.40 6.08 -6.19
N ARG A 56 -26.98 6.67 -7.24
CA ARG A 56 -27.00 6.04 -8.56
C ARG A 56 -25.63 6.12 -9.21
N ILE A 57 -25.33 5.13 -10.05
CA ILE A 57 -24.02 5.01 -10.73
C ILE A 57 -23.69 6.26 -11.55
N GLU A 58 -24.69 6.90 -12.17
CA GLU A 58 -24.48 8.11 -12.98
C GLU A 58 -23.98 9.29 -12.15
N GLU A 59 -24.41 9.41 -10.89
CA GLU A 59 -24.01 10.49 -9.98
C GLU A 59 -22.57 10.28 -9.47
N ILE A 60 -22.17 9.02 -9.30
CA ILE A 60 -20.82 8.64 -8.84
C ILE A 60 -19.80 8.77 -9.98
N LYS A 61 -20.19 8.48 -11.22
CA LYS A 61 -19.34 8.52 -12.42
C LYS A 61 -18.63 9.85 -12.63
N LEU A 62 -19.27 10.96 -12.25
CA LEU A 62 -18.69 12.31 -12.34
C LEU A 62 -17.39 12.47 -11.54
N PHE A 63 -17.19 11.64 -10.51
CA PHE A 63 -16.03 11.69 -9.62
C PHE A 63 -15.12 10.46 -9.79
N GLU A 64 -15.52 9.50 -10.63
CA GLU A 64 -14.83 8.23 -10.79
C GLU A 64 -13.44 8.39 -11.42
N GLN A 65 -13.25 9.38 -12.29
CA GLN A 65 -11.98 9.61 -12.98
C GLN A 65 -10.87 9.99 -12.00
N ASP A 66 -11.10 10.97 -11.12
CA ASP A 66 -10.15 11.38 -10.07
C ASP A 66 -9.85 10.22 -9.10
N LEU A 67 -10.90 9.54 -8.64
CA LEU A 67 -10.78 8.44 -7.70
C LEU A 67 -10.02 7.25 -8.30
N SER A 68 -10.22 6.98 -9.59
CA SER A 68 -9.50 5.94 -10.33
C SER A 68 -8.01 6.24 -10.41
N VAL A 69 -7.64 7.49 -10.67
CA VAL A 69 -6.23 7.92 -10.70
C VAL A 69 -5.58 7.72 -9.33
N MET A 70 -6.23 8.19 -8.25
CA MET A 70 -5.70 8.01 -6.89
C MET A 70 -5.61 6.53 -6.49
N ALA A 71 -6.63 5.73 -6.79
CA ALA A 71 -6.61 4.30 -6.52
C ALA A 71 -5.47 3.58 -7.25
N LYS A 72 -5.22 3.97 -8.51
CA LYS A 72 -4.09 3.45 -9.28
C LYS A 72 -2.74 3.82 -8.65
N GLN A 73 -2.58 5.07 -8.22
CA GLN A 73 -1.35 5.50 -7.54
C GLN A 73 -1.09 4.73 -6.24
N VAL A 74 -2.13 4.46 -5.45
CA VAL A 74 -2.04 3.62 -4.25
C VAL A 74 -1.60 2.20 -4.62
N SER A 75 -2.22 1.60 -5.64
CA SER A 75 -1.87 0.26 -6.12
C SER A 75 -0.42 0.18 -6.57
N ASP A 76 -0.01 1.08 -7.46
CA ASP A 76 1.36 1.11 -7.99
C ASP A 76 2.38 1.28 -6.85
N LYS A 77 2.08 2.09 -5.84
CA LYS A 77 2.96 2.26 -4.66
C LYS A 77 3.06 1.00 -3.82
N PHE A 78 1.95 0.33 -3.57
CA PHE A 78 1.93 -0.95 -2.85
C PHE A 78 2.77 -2.01 -3.58
N ASP A 79 2.57 -2.16 -4.88
CA ASP A 79 3.28 -3.15 -5.70
C ASP A 79 4.80 -2.87 -5.72
N ASN A 80 5.18 -1.61 -5.80
CA ASN A 80 6.58 -1.20 -5.71
C ASN A 80 7.20 -1.53 -4.35
N ILE A 81 6.50 -1.29 -3.24
CA ILE A 81 6.98 -1.62 -1.89
C ILE A 81 7.18 -3.13 -1.76
N ILE A 82 6.22 -3.94 -2.21
CA ILE A 82 6.29 -5.40 -2.17
C ILE A 82 7.48 -5.90 -3.01
N THR A 83 7.64 -5.36 -4.22
CA THR A 83 8.73 -5.73 -5.13
C THR A 83 10.09 -5.41 -4.52
N ASN A 84 10.26 -4.21 -3.95
CA ASN A 84 11.49 -3.81 -3.29
C ASN A 84 11.82 -4.72 -2.09
N LYS A 85 10.83 -5.02 -1.24
CA LYS A 85 11.04 -5.89 -0.08
C LYS A 85 11.37 -7.33 -0.47
N ARG A 86 10.81 -7.84 -1.58
CA ARG A 86 11.18 -9.14 -2.15
C ARG A 86 12.63 -9.16 -2.62
N LEU A 87 13.09 -8.11 -3.31
CA LEU A 87 14.48 -8.00 -3.75
C LEU A 87 15.45 -7.94 -2.56
N GLU A 88 15.12 -7.17 -1.53
CA GLU A 88 15.91 -7.10 -0.29
C GLU A 88 16.03 -8.49 0.37
N LEU A 89 14.92 -9.22 0.49
CA LEU A 89 14.93 -10.59 1.03
C LEU A 89 15.82 -11.53 0.22
N GLU A 90 15.79 -11.42 -1.11
CA GLU A 90 16.61 -12.25 -1.99
C GLU A 90 18.11 -11.97 -1.81
N ILE A 91 18.48 -10.69 -1.67
CA ILE A 91 19.87 -10.26 -1.40
C ILE A 91 20.33 -10.77 -0.02
N VAL A 92 19.50 -10.63 1.02
CA VAL A 92 19.81 -11.10 2.37
C VAL A 92 19.96 -12.62 2.38
N SER A 93 19.06 -13.34 1.71
CA SER A 93 19.13 -14.81 1.57
C SER A 93 20.44 -15.26 0.91
N LYS A 94 20.81 -14.64 -0.22
CA LYS A 94 22.09 -14.92 -0.90
C LYS A 94 23.30 -14.66 0.01
N LYS A 95 23.29 -13.57 0.78
CA LYS A 95 24.35 -13.26 1.75
C LYS A 95 24.45 -14.33 2.84
N ILE A 96 23.32 -14.78 3.40
CA ILE A 96 23.30 -15.85 4.42
C ILE A 96 23.92 -17.13 3.88
N ILE A 97 23.54 -17.55 2.66
CA ILE A 97 24.09 -18.76 2.02
C ILE A 97 25.60 -18.63 1.82
N LEU A 98 26.08 -17.48 1.31
CA LEU A 98 27.51 -17.23 1.13
C LEU A 98 28.28 -17.29 2.45
N THR A 99 27.77 -16.65 3.50
CA THR A 99 28.38 -16.68 4.85
C THR A 99 28.39 -18.10 5.42
N GLN A 100 27.32 -18.88 5.25
CA GLN A 100 27.28 -20.28 5.68
C GLN A 100 28.31 -21.14 4.93
N ASN A 101 28.47 -20.94 3.62
CA ASN A 101 29.45 -21.65 2.82
C ASN A 101 30.90 -21.27 3.19
N GLN A 102 31.17 -20.00 3.46
CA GLN A 102 32.46 -19.55 3.99
C GLN A 102 32.78 -20.20 5.35
N LYS A 103 31.80 -20.26 6.27
CA LYS A 103 31.96 -20.94 7.56
C LYS A 103 32.25 -22.45 7.39
N LYS A 104 31.58 -23.12 6.44
CA LYS A 104 31.86 -24.52 6.12
C LYS A 104 33.31 -24.69 5.64
N LEU A 105 33.75 -23.89 4.68
CA LEU A 105 35.12 -23.95 4.15
C LEU A 105 36.18 -23.74 5.25
N LEU A 106 35.97 -22.75 6.14
CA LEU A 106 36.87 -22.51 7.28
C LEU A 106 36.96 -23.70 8.25
N ASN A 107 35.85 -24.42 8.47
CA ASN A 107 35.86 -25.63 9.31
C ASN A 107 36.53 -26.83 8.65
N TYR A 108 36.52 -26.94 7.31
CA TYR A 108 37.22 -28.01 6.60
C TYR A 108 38.72 -27.73 6.41
N SER A 109 39.15 -26.46 6.53
CA SER A 109 40.56 -26.06 6.47
C SER A 109 41.30 -26.12 7.82
N ARG A 110 40.64 -26.61 8.88
CA ARG A 110 41.19 -26.81 10.22
C ARG A 110 41.35 -28.30 10.50
#